data_AF-X8CAG1-F1
#
_entry.id   AF-X8CAG1-F1
#
_cell.length_a   1.000
_cell.length_b   1.000
_cell.length_c   1.000
_cell.angle_alpha   90.00
_cell.angle_beta   90.00
_cell.angle_gamma   90.00
#
_symmetry.space_group_name_H-M   'P 1'
#
loop_
_entity.id
_entity.type
_entity.pdbx_description
1 polymer ?
#
loop_
_entity_poly.entity_id
_entity_poly.type
_entity_poly.pdbx_seq_one_letter_code
_entity_poly.pdbx_strand_id
1 'polypeptide(L)'
;MMERLAPLGPVYQAGTLSGNPVAMAAGLATLRNADAAAYTTLDANADRLAGLFSDALTNAGVAHQIPRAGNMLSVFFSDTPITDFGSARASQTWRYPPFFHALLDAGIYPPCSAFEAWFVSTALDDDAFDRIAEALPGAARAAAEAEEGKS
;
A
#
# COMPACT_ATOMS: atom_id res chain seq x y z
N MET A 1 27.26 -3.29 -19.27
CA MET A 1 27.01 -4.06 -18.03
C MET A 1 26.29 -5.38 -18.29
N MET A 2 25.21 -5.39 -19.10
CA MET A 2 24.48 -6.63 -19.46
C MET A 2 25.31 -7.67 -20.23
N GLU A 3 26.28 -7.26 -21.04
CA GLU A 3 27.19 -8.16 -21.79
C GLU A 3 28.09 -9.02 -20.89
N ARG A 4 28.14 -8.75 -19.58
CA ARG A 4 28.91 -9.56 -18.63
C ARG A 4 28.19 -10.83 -18.18
N LEU A 5 26.89 -10.97 -18.47
CA LEU A 5 26.08 -12.14 -18.13
C LEU A 5 26.34 -13.29 -19.12
N ALA A 6 26.38 -14.51 -18.61
CA ALA A 6 26.44 -15.70 -19.45
C ALA A 6 25.23 -15.74 -20.41
N PRO A 7 25.42 -16.15 -21.68
CA PRO A 7 26.64 -16.75 -22.25
C PRO A 7 27.66 -15.73 -22.79
N LEU A 8 27.37 -14.43 -22.77
CA LEU A 8 28.20 -13.38 -23.39
C LEU A 8 29.39 -12.96 -22.51
N GLY A 9 29.30 -13.16 -21.20
CA GLY A 9 30.36 -12.81 -20.26
C GLY A 9 30.49 -13.78 -19.09
N PRO A 10 31.46 -13.52 -18.18
CA PRO A 10 31.90 -14.49 -17.19
C PRO A 10 30.94 -14.64 -15.99
N VAL A 11 29.91 -13.82 -15.87
CA VAL A 11 28.99 -13.84 -14.72
C VAL A 11 27.85 -14.81 -15.00
N TYR A 12 27.84 -15.93 -14.28
CA TYR A 12 26.80 -16.94 -14.40
C TYR A 12 25.50 -16.47 -13.72
N GLN A 13 24.39 -16.54 -14.47
CA GLN A 13 23.03 -16.36 -13.95
C GLN A 13 22.15 -17.40 -14.64
N ALA A 14 21.47 -18.23 -13.85
CA ALA A 14 20.54 -19.24 -14.35
C ALA A 14 19.40 -19.43 -13.35
N GLY A 15 18.24 -19.84 -13.87
CA GLY A 15 17.09 -20.22 -13.07
C GLY A 15 16.12 -21.01 -13.94
N THR A 16 15.70 -22.19 -13.50
CA THR A 16 14.89 -23.13 -14.29
C THR A 16 13.57 -22.54 -14.80
N LEU A 17 13.00 -21.58 -14.07
CA LEU A 17 11.74 -20.92 -14.44
C LEU A 17 11.94 -19.53 -15.08
N SER A 18 13.19 -19.08 -15.23
CA SER A 18 13.50 -17.82 -15.90
C SER A 18 13.06 -17.89 -17.36
N GLY A 19 12.16 -17.00 -17.75
CA GLY A 19 11.63 -16.95 -19.12
C GLY A 19 10.59 -18.03 -19.46
N ASN A 20 9.98 -18.68 -18.45
CA ASN A 20 8.90 -19.63 -18.73
C ASN A 20 7.73 -18.94 -19.49
N PRO A 21 7.08 -19.63 -20.44
CA PRO A 21 6.10 -18.99 -21.35
C PRO A 21 4.92 -18.34 -20.63
N VAL A 22 4.46 -18.90 -19.50
CA VAL A 22 3.32 -18.37 -18.75
C VAL A 22 3.67 -17.02 -18.12
N ALA A 23 4.82 -16.92 -17.44
CA ALA A 23 5.28 -15.67 -16.85
C ALA A 23 5.56 -14.61 -17.93
N MET A 24 6.13 -15.00 -19.07
CA MET A 24 6.41 -14.08 -20.18
C MET A 24 5.12 -13.54 -20.81
N ALA A 25 4.13 -14.41 -21.05
CA ALA A 25 2.84 -13.99 -21.61
C ALA A 25 2.08 -13.06 -20.65
N ALA A 26 2.00 -13.43 -19.37
CA ALA A 26 1.35 -12.61 -18.35
C ALA A 26 2.06 -11.26 -18.18
N GLY A 27 3.38 -11.24 -18.05
CA GLY A 27 4.17 -10.02 -17.91
C GLY A 27 4.04 -9.10 -19.13
N LEU A 28 4.10 -9.63 -20.35
CA LEU A 28 3.92 -8.84 -21.56
C LEU A 28 2.51 -8.25 -21.66
N ALA A 29 1.48 -9.01 -21.29
CA ALA A 29 0.12 -8.50 -21.24
C ALA A 29 -0.02 -7.38 -20.20
N THR A 30 0.52 -7.56 -18.99
CA THR A 30 0.52 -6.52 -17.95
C THR A 30 1.20 -5.24 -18.43
N LEU A 31 2.40 -5.34 -19.02
CA LEU A 31 3.14 -4.18 -19.50
C LEU A 31 2.42 -3.45 -20.65
N ARG A 32 1.73 -4.18 -21.53
CA ARG A 32 0.93 -3.57 -22.61
C ARG A 32 -0.29 -2.82 -22.09
N ASN A 33 -0.86 -3.24 -20.96
CA ASN A 33 -1.99 -2.58 -20.31
C ASN A 33 -1.57 -1.51 -19.29
N ALA A 34 -0.27 -1.41 -18.97
CA ALA A 34 0.30 -0.35 -18.14
C ALA A 34 0.50 0.93 -18.98
N ASP A 35 -0.59 1.45 -19.53
CA ASP A 35 -0.60 2.66 -20.35
C ASP A 35 -0.92 3.93 -19.53
N ALA A 36 -0.90 5.10 -20.19
CA ALA A 36 -1.14 6.38 -19.53
C ALA A 36 -2.54 6.49 -18.89
N ALA A 37 -3.55 5.83 -19.47
CA ALA A 37 -4.90 5.82 -18.91
C ALA A 37 -4.95 4.99 -17.62
N ALA A 38 -4.28 3.82 -17.62
CA ALA A 38 -4.14 3.00 -16.42
C ALA A 38 -3.46 3.78 -15.29
N TYR A 39 -2.35 4.47 -15.56
CA TYR A 39 -1.67 5.29 -14.55
C TYR A 39 -2.52 6.46 -14.05
N THR A 40 -3.29 7.10 -14.94
CA THR A 40 -4.24 8.16 -14.53
C THR A 40 -5.29 7.62 -13.55
N THR A 41 -5.85 6.44 -13.83
CA THR A 41 -6.80 5.76 -12.93
C THR A 41 -6.14 5.39 -11.60
N LEU A 42 -4.91 4.85 -11.62
CA LEU A 42 -4.17 4.51 -10.41
C LEU A 42 -3.91 5.74 -9.54
N ASP A 43 -3.51 6.87 -10.14
CA ASP A 43 -3.26 8.10 -9.39
C ASP A 43 -4.55 8.61 -8.73
N ALA A 44 -5.67 8.64 -9.48
CA ALA A 44 -6.97 9.02 -8.95
C ALA A 44 -7.46 8.09 -7.83
N ASN A 45 -7.29 6.78 -7.99
CA ASN A 45 -7.66 5.80 -6.98
C ASN A 45 -6.86 5.97 -5.69
N ALA A 46 -5.57 6.27 -5.82
CA ALA A 46 -4.72 6.47 -4.68
C ALA A 46 -4.98 7.80 -3.96
N ASP A 47 -5.39 8.84 -4.69
CA ASP A 47 -5.84 10.11 -4.09
C ASP A 47 -7.17 9.94 -3.35
N ARG A 48 -8.14 9.22 -3.95
CA ARG A 48 -9.40 8.86 -3.28
C ARG A 48 -9.14 8.07 -1.99
N LEU A 49 -8.28 7.06 -2.07
CA LEU A 49 -7.96 6.22 -0.91
C LEU A 49 -7.23 7.01 0.19
N ALA A 50 -6.28 7.86 -0.17
CA ALA A 50 -5.59 8.74 0.78
C ALA A 50 -6.57 9.70 1.49
N GLY A 51 -7.50 10.31 0.74
CA GLY A 51 -8.55 11.16 1.29
C GLY A 51 -9.43 10.41 2.30
N LEU A 52 -9.93 9.23 1.92
CA LEU A 52 -10.76 8.40 2.80
C LEU A 52 -10.05 8.03 4.13
N PHE A 53 -8.78 7.62 4.06
CA PHE A 53 -7.99 7.37 5.27
C PHE A 53 -7.84 8.62 6.12
N SER A 54 -7.51 9.76 5.49
CA SER A 54 -7.28 11.01 6.21
C SER A 54 -8.54 11.50 6.93
N ASP A 55 -9.68 11.44 6.24
CA ASP A 55 -10.96 11.86 6.80
C ASP A 55 -11.36 10.96 7.97
N ALA A 56 -11.28 9.64 7.81
CA ALA A 56 -11.65 8.70 8.87
C ALA A 56 -10.76 8.85 10.12
N LEU A 57 -9.44 8.98 9.94
CA LEU A 57 -8.50 9.15 11.05
C LEU A 57 -8.65 10.53 11.70
N THR A 58 -8.87 11.58 10.93
CA THR A 58 -9.20 12.92 11.45
C THR A 58 -10.46 12.89 12.31
N ASN A 59 -11.54 12.28 11.80
CA ASN A 59 -12.82 12.19 12.51
C ASN A 59 -12.72 11.37 13.82
N ALA A 60 -11.81 10.40 13.87
CA ALA A 60 -11.51 9.63 15.08
C ALA A 60 -10.52 10.34 16.03
N GLY A 61 -10.03 11.53 15.69
CA GLY A 61 -9.06 12.27 16.50
C GLY A 61 -7.65 11.68 16.50
N VAL A 62 -7.29 10.89 15.48
CA VAL A 62 -5.99 10.22 15.38
C VAL A 62 -5.04 11.05 14.55
N ALA A 63 -3.93 11.50 15.15
CA ALA A 63 -2.85 12.16 14.42
C ALA A 63 -2.22 11.18 13.42
N HIS A 64 -2.12 11.58 12.15
CA HIS A 64 -1.66 10.72 11.08
C HIS A 64 -0.95 11.50 9.96
N GLN A 65 -0.16 10.77 9.18
CA GLN A 65 0.47 11.21 7.94
C GLN A 65 0.21 10.17 6.85
N ILE A 66 -0.07 10.64 5.64
CA ILE A 66 -0.28 9.79 4.46
C ILE A 66 0.70 10.21 3.36
N PRO A 67 2.00 9.90 3.50
CA PRO A 67 2.97 10.21 2.46
C PRO A 67 2.63 9.48 1.15
N ARG A 68 2.91 10.17 0.03
CA ARG A 68 2.59 9.73 -1.33
C ARG A 68 3.84 9.72 -2.21
N ALA A 69 3.90 8.75 -3.13
CA ALA A 69 4.84 8.73 -4.25
C ALA A 69 4.10 8.18 -5.47
N GLY A 70 3.58 9.06 -6.33
CA GLY A 70 2.68 8.67 -7.42
C GLY A 70 1.46 7.95 -6.86
N ASN A 71 1.13 6.77 -7.40
CA ASN A 71 0.03 5.91 -6.94
C ASN A 71 0.34 5.03 -5.70
N MET A 72 1.50 5.18 -5.06
CA MET A 72 1.83 4.51 -3.79
C MET A 72 1.57 5.43 -2.60
N LEU A 73 0.97 4.90 -1.53
CA LEU A 73 0.76 5.63 -0.26
C LEU A 73 1.14 4.76 0.94
N SER A 74 1.31 5.37 2.10
CA SER A 74 1.40 4.66 3.39
C SER A 74 0.58 5.38 4.44
N VAL A 75 0.16 4.68 5.49
CA VAL A 75 -0.55 5.27 6.62
C VAL A 75 0.33 5.19 7.86
N PHE A 76 0.77 6.34 8.37
CA PHE A 76 1.55 6.44 9.60
C PHE A 76 0.79 7.21 10.66
N PHE A 77 0.82 6.72 11.89
CA PHE A 77 0.21 7.39 13.04
C PHE A 77 1.20 8.35 13.68
N SER A 78 1.24 9.60 13.20
CA SER A 78 2.16 10.62 13.69
C SER A 78 1.57 12.01 13.50
N ASP A 79 1.92 12.92 14.40
CA ASP A 79 1.67 14.35 14.35
C ASP A 79 2.73 15.12 13.55
N THR A 80 3.85 14.48 13.21
CA THR A 80 4.97 15.08 12.48
C THR A 80 5.15 14.46 11.10
N PRO A 81 5.66 15.21 10.10
CA PRO A 81 5.90 14.67 8.76
C PRO A 81 6.84 13.46 8.74
N ILE A 82 6.52 12.46 7.92
CA ILE A 82 7.35 11.28 7.68
C ILE A 82 8.17 11.47 6.40
N THR A 83 9.47 11.72 6.55
CA THR A 83 10.37 12.00 5.42
C THR A 83 11.53 11.01 5.30
N ASP A 84 11.69 10.13 6.28
CA ASP A 84 12.74 9.12 6.32
C ASP A 84 12.34 7.91 7.18
N PHE A 85 13.22 6.92 7.27
CA PHE A 85 12.98 5.74 8.09
C PHE A 85 12.95 6.04 9.60
N GLY A 86 13.69 7.05 10.05
CA GLY A 86 13.76 7.45 11.46
C GLY A 86 12.41 7.97 11.95
N SER A 87 11.84 8.92 11.21
CA SER A 87 10.49 9.47 11.42
C SER A 87 9.41 8.39 11.30
N ALA A 88 9.49 7.50 10.30
CA ALA A 88 8.55 6.37 10.17
C ALA A 88 8.58 5.46 11.42
N ARG A 89 9.77 5.12 11.93
CA ARG A 89 9.95 4.28 13.12
C ARG A 89 9.45 4.95 14.40
N ALA A 90 9.50 6.28 14.47
CA ALA A 90 9.00 7.05 15.60
C ALA A 90 7.47 7.22 15.60
N SER A 91 6.77 6.80 14.53
CA SER A 91 5.31 6.79 14.50
C SER A 91 4.72 5.83 15.54
N GLN A 92 3.48 6.06 15.94
CA GLN A 92 2.71 5.27 16.90
C GLN A 92 2.25 3.95 16.27
N THR A 93 3.20 3.12 15.84
CA THR A 93 2.96 1.87 15.10
C THR A 93 2.14 0.85 15.88
N TRP A 94 2.07 0.97 17.21
CA TRP A 94 1.20 0.16 18.07
C TRP A 94 -0.30 0.37 17.79
N ARG A 95 -0.70 1.45 17.09
CA ARG A 95 -2.07 1.63 16.59
C ARG A 95 -2.39 0.78 15.36
N TYR A 96 -1.37 0.30 14.65
CA TYR A 96 -1.56 -0.41 13.38
C TYR A 96 -2.21 -1.79 13.54
N PRO A 97 -1.84 -2.67 14.50
CA PRO A 97 -2.48 -3.98 14.63
C PRO A 97 -4.01 -3.91 14.80
N PRO A 98 -4.60 -3.11 15.71
CA PRO A 98 -6.05 -3.02 15.83
C PRO A 98 -6.71 -2.38 14.60
N PHE A 99 -6.06 -1.38 13.97
CA PHE A 99 -6.50 -0.82 12.69
C PHE A 99 -6.56 -1.88 11.58
N PHE A 100 -5.48 -2.66 11.44
CA PHE A 100 -5.32 -3.76 10.49
C PHE A 100 -6.41 -4.82 10.70
N HIS A 101 -6.61 -5.29 11.93
CA HIS A 101 -7.59 -6.32 12.22
C HIS A 101 -9.03 -5.84 12.02
N ALA A 102 -9.34 -4.59 12.37
CA ALA A 102 -10.66 -4.02 12.10
C ALA A 102 -10.97 -3.92 10.60
N LEU A 103 -9.99 -3.55 9.76
CA LEU A 103 -10.15 -3.60 8.31
C LEU A 103 -10.32 -5.05 7.81
N LEU A 104 -9.52 -5.97 8.31
CA LEU A 104 -9.57 -7.38 7.94
C LEU A 104 -10.92 -8.03 8.28
N ASP A 105 -11.43 -7.76 9.47
CA ASP A 105 -12.74 -8.23 9.93
C ASP A 105 -13.89 -7.63 9.10
N ALA A 106 -13.71 -6.43 8.54
CA ALA A 106 -14.62 -5.81 7.58
C ALA A 106 -14.42 -6.32 6.13
N GLY A 107 -13.48 -7.25 5.90
CA GLY A 107 -13.22 -7.84 4.59
C GLY A 107 -12.31 -7.01 3.68
N ILE A 108 -11.62 -5.99 4.22
CA ILE A 108 -10.59 -5.22 3.53
C ILE A 108 -9.23 -5.79 3.92
N TYR A 109 -8.39 -6.14 2.94
CA TYR A 109 -7.07 -6.73 3.21
C TYR A 109 -5.96 -5.68 3.08
N PRO A 110 -5.56 -5.01 4.18
CA PRO A 110 -4.45 -4.07 4.19
C PRO A 110 -3.07 -4.77 4.21
N PRO A 111 -1.97 -4.05 3.96
CA PRO A 111 -0.60 -4.56 4.15
C PRO A 111 -0.38 -5.08 5.58
N CYS A 112 0.47 -6.09 5.76
CA CYS A 112 0.66 -6.75 7.06
C CYS A 112 1.60 -5.98 8.00
N SER A 113 2.05 -4.80 7.61
CA SER A 113 3.01 -3.98 8.37
C SER A 113 2.74 -2.49 8.20
N ALA A 114 2.90 -1.73 9.29
CA ALA A 114 2.83 -0.27 9.30
C ALA A 114 3.91 0.40 8.42
N PHE A 115 4.95 -0.35 8.04
CA PHE A 115 6.06 0.14 7.22
C PHE A 115 5.92 -0.23 5.74
N GLU A 116 4.84 -0.88 5.34
CA GLU A 116 4.59 -1.24 3.95
C GLU A 116 3.89 -0.10 3.19
N ALA A 117 4.18 -0.03 1.90
CA ALA A 117 3.41 0.78 0.97
C ALA A 117 2.11 0.06 0.63
N TRP A 118 1.05 0.83 0.49
CA TRP A 118 -0.23 0.43 -0.04
C TRP A 118 -0.23 0.68 -1.54
N PHE A 119 -0.70 -0.32 -2.29
CA PHE A 119 -0.84 -0.28 -3.74
C PHE A 119 -2.31 -0.23 -4.09
N VAL A 120 -2.68 0.65 -5.00
CA VAL A 120 -4.01 0.65 -5.60
C VAL A 120 -4.00 -0.15 -6.91
N SER A 121 -5.19 -0.53 -7.34
CA SER A 121 -5.41 -1.27 -8.57
C SER A 121 -6.38 -0.52 -9.47
N THR A 122 -6.25 -0.68 -10.78
CA THR A 122 -7.25 -0.22 -11.76
C THR A 122 -8.57 -1.00 -11.66
N ALA A 123 -8.58 -2.13 -10.94
CA ALA A 123 -9.76 -2.93 -10.69
C ALA A 123 -10.61 -2.44 -9.50
N LEU A 124 -10.15 -1.43 -8.75
CA LEU A 124 -10.98 -0.81 -7.71
C LEU A 124 -12.06 0.05 -8.37
N ASP A 125 -13.30 -0.41 -8.26
CA ASP A 125 -14.51 0.29 -8.70
C ASP A 125 -15.18 1.02 -7.53
N ASP A 126 -16.29 1.72 -7.82
CA ASP A 126 -17.02 2.49 -6.83
C ASP A 126 -17.52 1.63 -5.68
N ASP A 127 -18.03 0.42 -5.96
CA ASP A 127 -18.48 -0.53 -4.94
C ASP A 127 -17.33 -0.92 -3.99
N ALA A 128 -16.12 -1.17 -4.53
CA ALA A 128 -14.95 -1.44 -3.71
C ALA A 128 -14.59 -0.25 -2.81
N PHE A 129 -14.64 0.98 -3.34
CA PHE A 129 -14.37 2.18 -2.55
C PHE A 129 -15.44 2.46 -1.50
N ASP A 130 -16.71 2.17 -1.79
CA ASP A 130 -17.80 2.34 -0.84
C ASP A 130 -17.63 1.37 0.34
N ARG A 131 -17.28 0.11 0.06
CA ARG A 131 -16.95 -0.87 1.11
C ARG A 131 -15.75 -0.44 1.96
N ILE A 132 -14.72 0.14 1.34
CA ILE A 132 -13.58 0.71 2.07
C ILE A 132 -14.06 1.87 2.95
N ALA A 133 -14.84 2.80 2.40
CA ALA A 133 -15.35 3.96 3.13
C ALA A 133 -16.23 3.57 4.32
N GLU A 134 -17.05 2.53 4.19
CA GLU A 134 -17.87 1.99 5.28
C GLU A 134 -17.05 1.34 6.39
N ALA A 135 -15.95 0.66 6.05
CA ALA A 135 -15.09 -0.03 7.02
C ALA A 135 -14.21 0.93 7.83
N LEU A 136 -13.79 2.04 7.21
CA LEU A 136 -12.78 2.94 7.76
C LEU A 136 -13.12 3.58 9.11
N PRO A 137 -14.35 4.04 9.39
CA PRO A 137 -14.70 4.58 10.70
C PRO A 137 -14.45 3.58 11.85
N GLY A 138 -14.78 2.29 11.62
CA GLY A 138 -14.54 1.23 12.60
C GLY A 138 -13.05 1.01 12.86
N ALA A 139 -12.26 0.97 11.78
CA ALA A 139 -10.81 0.81 11.88
C ALA A 139 -10.12 2.02 12.53
N ALA A 140 -10.52 3.24 12.16
CA ALA A 140 -9.99 4.47 12.74
C ALA A 140 -10.29 4.56 14.24
N ARG A 141 -11.48 4.15 14.69
CA ARG A 141 -11.80 4.04 16.12
C ARG A 141 -10.92 3.01 16.82
N ALA A 142 -10.72 1.83 16.22
CA ALA A 142 -9.83 0.81 16.78
C ALA A 142 -8.38 1.33 16.92
N ALA A 143 -7.91 2.11 15.94
CA ALA A 143 -6.63 2.81 16.04
C ALA A 143 -6.61 3.83 17.18
N ALA A 144 -7.70 4.59 17.36
CA ALA A 144 -7.82 5.62 18.40
C ALA A 144 -7.81 5.04 19.82
N GLU A 145 -8.54 3.95 20.04
CA GLU A 145 -8.71 3.25 21.32
C GLU A 145 -7.51 2.38 21.72
N ALA A 146 -6.60 2.12 20.78
CA ALA A 146 -5.39 1.39 21.07
C ALA A 146 -4.55 2.10 22.16
N GLU A 147 -3.78 1.33 22.91
CA GLU A 147 -2.86 1.85 23.93
C GLU A 147 -1.46 1.27 23.71
N GLU A 148 -0.44 2.10 23.93
CA GLU A 148 0.95 1.68 23.87
C GLU A 148 1.23 0.61 24.95
N GLY A 149 1.65 -0.59 24.53
CA GLY A 149 2.06 -1.67 25.43
C GLY A 149 1.00 -2.74 25.73
N LYS A 150 -0.21 -2.66 25.18
CA LYS A 150 -1.16 -3.79 25.15
C LYS A 150 -1.02 -4.51 23.80
N SER A 151 -0.39 -5.68 23.83
CA SER A 151 -0.30 -6.60 22.68
C SER A 151 -1.30 -7.73 22.78
#